data_AF-A0A378BS58-F1
#
_entry.id   AF-A0A378BS58-F1
#
_cell.length_a   1.000
_cell.length_b   1.000
_cell.length_c   1.000
_cell.angle_alpha   90.00
_cell.angle_beta   90.00
_cell.angle_gamma   90.00
#
_symmetry.space_group_name_H-M   'P 1'
#
loop_
_entity.id
_entity.type
_entity.pdbx_description
1 polymer ?
#
loop_
_entity_poly.entity_id
_entity_poly.type
_entity_poly.pdbx_seq_one_letter_code
_entity_poly.pdbx_strand_id
1 'polypeptide(L)'
;MAEVIFNKLEKVYSNGFKAVHGIDLKIADGEFMVIVGPSGCAKSTTLRMLAGLETISGGEVRIGDKIVNNLAPKSRGIAMVFQNYALYPHMTVRENLAFGLKLSKLPKAQIDRQVEEAAKILELEELLDRLPRQLSGGQAQRVAVGRAIVKNRTSSCSTNRSPTLTPSCAPRCGSAFPICISS
;
A
#
# COMPACT_ATOMS: atom_id res chain seq x y z
N MET A 1 6.63 11.31 7.69
CA MET A 1 5.48 10.39 7.69
C MET A 1 4.49 10.93 8.73
N ALA A 2 3.29 10.36 8.88
CA ALA A 2 2.25 10.94 9.74
C ALA A 2 1.59 9.88 10.63
N GLU A 3 1.23 10.26 11.85
CA GLU A 3 0.46 9.46 12.81
C GLU A 3 -0.90 9.05 12.23
N VAL A 4 -1.39 7.83 12.52
CA VAL A 4 -2.74 7.40 12.15
C VAL A 4 -3.55 7.09 13.40
N ILE A 5 -4.75 7.65 13.47
CA ILE A 5 -5.67 7.43 14.59
C ILE A 5 -7.00 6.90 14.03
N PHE A 6 -7.46 5.79 14.59
CA PHE A 6 -8.84 5.35 14.55
C PHE A 6 -9.49 5.71 15.88
N ASN A 7 -10.61 6.43 15.83
CA ASN A 7 -11.39 6.80 17.00
C ASN A 7 -12.81 6.28 16.79
N LYS A 8 -13.18 5.26 17.58
CA LYS A 8 -14.44 4.53 17.52
C LYS A 8 -14.87 4.17 16.10
N LEU A 9 -13.93 3.67 15.29
CA LEU A 9 -14.19 3.37 13.88
C LEU A 9 -15.23 2.26 13.73
N GLU A 10 -16.30 2.51 12.98
CA GLU A 10 -17.40 1.56 12.77
C GLU A 10 -17.72 1.32 11.30
N LYS A 11 -18.17 0.11 11.01
CA LYS A 11 -18.70 -0.28 9.70
C LYS A 11 -19.96 -1.13 9.85
N VAL A 12 -21.03 -0.65 9.24
CA VAL A 12 -22.31 -1.34 9.08
C VAL A 12 -22.61 -1.41 7.57
N TYR A 13 -22.86 -2.62 7.08
CA TYR A 13 -23.29 -2.83 5.69
C TYR A 13 -24.80 -2.62 5.56
N SER A 14 -25.28 -2.39 4.33
CA SER A 14 -26.70 -2.12 4.04
C SER A 14 -27.66 -3.22 4.48
N ASN A 15 -27.17 -4.46 4.62
CA ASN A 15 -27.91 -5.59 5.17
C ASN A 15 -28.01 -5.59 6.72
N GLY A 16 -27.55 -4.52 7.39
CA GLY A 16 -27.54 -4.40 8.84
C GLY A 16 -26.36 -5.11 9.53
N PHE A 17 -25.49 -5.80 8.78
CA PHE A 17 -24.34 -6.48 9.36
C PHE A 17 -23.28 -5.47 9.81
N LYS A 18 -23.05 -5.38 11.13
CA LYS A 18 -21.97 -4.58 11.73
C LYS A 18 -20.68 -5.38 11.65
N ALA A 19 -19.81 -5.02 10.71
CA ALA A 19 -18.53 -5.70 10.49
C ALA A 19 -17.41 -5.18 11.39
N VAL A 20 -17.48 -3.90 11.80
CA VAL A 20 -16.49 -3.26 12.67
C VAL A 20 -17.20 -2.57 13.82
N HIS A 21 -16.79 -2.91 15.05
CA HIS A 21 -17.51 -2.58 16.29
C HIS A 21 -16.79 -1.51 17.14
N GLY A 22 -16.39 -0.40 16.55
CA GLY A 22 -15.80 0.72 17.30
C GLY A 22 -14.35 0.45 17.65
N ILE A 23 -13.45 0.52 16.66
CA ILE A 23 -12.01 0.35 16.87
C ILE A 23 -11.40 1.68 17.31
N ASP A 24 -10.72 1.66 18.46
CA ASP A 24 -9.80 2.69 18.91
C ASP A 24 -8.36 2.20 18.73
N LEU A 25 -7.60 2.90 17.91
CA LEU A 25 -6.22 2.52 17.59
C LEU A 25 -5.40 3.76 17.28
N LYS A 26 -4.17 3.77 17.79
CA LYS A 26 -3.20 4.82 17.52
C LYS A 26 -1.93 4.17 16.98
N ILE A 27 -1.51 4.62 15.80
CA ILE A 27 -0.30 4.17 15.12
C ILE A 27 0.62 5.38 15.03
N ALA A 28 1.74 5.33 15.74
CA ALA A 28 2.72 6.40 15.78
C ALA A 28 3.42 6.57 14.43
N ASP A 29 4.05 7.74 14.25
CA ASP A 29 4.84 7.98 13.03
C ASP A 29 5.98 6.97 12.90
N GLY A 30 6.10 6.34 11.73
CA GLY A 30 7.11 5.30 11.45
C GLY A 30 6.85 3.96 12.13
N GLU A 31 5.73 3.77 12.83
CA GLU A 31 5.42 2.51 13.49
C GLU A 31 5.06 1.41 12.48
N PHE A 32 5.67 0.24 12.65
CA PHE A 32 5.34 -0.93 11.86
C PHE A 32 4.33 -1.80 12.60
N MET A 33 3.07 -1.72 12.17
CA MET A 33 1.97 -2.48 12.76
C MET A 33 1.54 -3.64 11.86
N VAL A 34 1.26 -4.79 12.47
CA VAL A 34 0.69 -5.97 11.80
C VAL A 34 -0.66 -6.32 12.42
N ILE A 35 -1.71 -6.37 11.59
CA ILE A 35 -3.05 -6.80 12.03
C ILE A 35 -3.21 -8.29 11.76
N VAL A 36 -3.32 -9.09 12.81
CA VAL A 36 -3.57 -10.54 12.76
C VAL A 36 -4.95 -10.87 13.35
N GLY A 37 -5.56 -11.96 12.88
CA GLY A 37 -6.86 -12.41 13.37
C GLY A 37 -7.50 -13.45 12.44
N PRO A 38 -8.55 -14.15 12.88
CA PRO A 38 -9.22 -15.19 12.09
C PRO A 38 -9.84 -14.64 10.80
N SER A 39 -10.15 -15.53 9.85
CA SER A 39 -10.88 -15.14 8.64
C SER A 39 -12.22 -14.51 9.03
N GLY A 40 -12.61 -13.43 8.34
CA GLY A 40 -13.84 -12.69 8.67
C GLY A 40 -13.73 -11.65 9.79
N CYS A 41 -12.58 -11.53 10.49
CA CYS A 41 -12.36 -10.53 11.55
C CYS A 41 -12.14 -9.08 11.05
N ALA A 42 -12.77 -8.69 9.93
CA ALA A 42 -12.77 -7.33 9.37
C ALA A 42 -11.41 -6.62 9.13
N LYS A 43 -10.29 -7.36 9.12
CA LYS A 43 -8.94 -6.81 8.84
C LYS A 43 -8.87 -6.05 7.53
N SER A 44 -9.26 -6.72 6.43
CA SER A 44 -9.27 -6.12 5.10
C SER A 44 -10.28 -4.97 5.01
N THR A 45 -11.40 -5.06 5.72
CA THR A 45 -12.40 -3.99 5.80
C THR A 45 -11.83 -2.74 6.46
N THR A 46 -11.12 -2.90 7.58
CA THR A 46 -10.46 -1.81 8.31
C THR A 46 -9.39 -1.13 7.44
N LEU A 47 -8.53 -1.91 6.78
CA LEU A 47 -7.51 -1.37 5.87
C LEU A 47 -8.12 -0.65 4.65
N ARG A 48 -9.22 -1.17 4.10
CA ARG A 48 -9.94 -0.50 3.00
C ARG A 48 -10.59 0.81 3.44
N MET A 49 -11.13 0.88 4.66
CA MET A 49 -11.66 2.13 5.21
C MET A 49 -10.56 3.17 5.41
N LEU A 50 -9.40 2.78 5.93
CA LEU A 50 -8.22 3.65 6.04
C LEU A 50 -7.81 4.20 4.65
N ALA A 51 -7.69 3.32 3.66
CA ALA A 51 -7.35 3.69 2.28
C ALA A 51 -8.45 4.47 1.52
N GLY A 52 -9.67 4.56 2.07
CA GLY A 52 -10.81 5.23 1.46
C GLY A 52 -11.52 4.42 0.37
N LEU A 53 -11.25 3.13 0.29
CA LEU A 53 -11.86 2.19 -0.66
C LEU A 53 -13.16 1.58 -0.14
N GLU A 54 -13.48 1.84 1.12
CA GLU A 54 -14.71 1.43 1.80
C GLU A 54 -15.22 2.63 2.61
N THR A 55 -16.54 2.84 2.64
CA THR A 55 -17.14 3.94 3.41
C THR A 55 -17.12 3.64 4.90
N ILE A 56 -17.00 4.67 5.72
CA ILE A 56 -17.04 4.57 7.18
C ILE A 56 -18.48 4.82 7.64
N SER A 57 -19.02 3.97 8.51
CA SER A 57 -20.39 4.12 9.02
C SER A 57 -20.46 4.95 10.30
N GLY A 58 -19.38 4.98 11.07
CA GLY A 58 -19.29 5.75 12.32
C GLY A 58 -17.85 5.92 12.79
N GLY A 59 -17.63 6.88 13.69
CA GLY A 59 -16.29 7.26 14.17
C GLY A 59 -15.48 8.07 13.15
N GLU A 60 -14.19 8.19 13.40
CA GLU A 60 -13.27 8.97 12.57
C GLU A 60 -11.92 8.26 12.34
N VAL A 61 -11.34 8.54 11.18
CA VAL A 61 -9.95 8.19 10.84
C VAL A 61 -9.19 9.48 10.62
N ARG A 62 -8.06 9.63 11.31
CA ARG A 62 -7.13 10.75 11.13
C ARG A 62 -5.79 10.27 10.61
N ILE A 63 -5.21 11.06 9.71
CA ILE A 63 -3.82 10.91 9.24
C ILE A 63 -3.13 12.25 9.50
N GLY A 64 -2.20 12.25 10.46
CA GLY A 64 -1.71 13.46 11.12
C GLY A 64 -2.87 14.27 11.69
N ASP A 65 -2.92 15.55 11.32
CA ASP A 65 -3.96 16.47 11.79
C ASP A 65 -5.26 16.43 10.96
N LYS A 66 -5.32 15.63 9.90
CA LYS A 66 -6.44 15.63 8.95
C LYS A 66 -7.41 14.49 9.22
N ILE A 67 -8.70 14.80 9.39
CA ILE A 67 -9.77 13.81 9.34
C ILE A 67 -9.98 13.41 7.87
N VAL A 68 -9.86 12.12 7.56
CA VAL A 68 -9.82 11.64 6.17
C VAL A 68 -11.11 10.95 5.73
N ASN A 69 -12.14 10.86 6.58
CA ASN A 69 -13.36 10.10 6.33
C ASN A 69 -13.96 10.32 4.93
N ASN A 70 -14.03 11.58 4.50
CA ASN A 70 -14.65 11.99 3.23
C ASN A 70 -13.63 12.29 2.12
N LEU A 71 -12.33 12.08 2.38
CA LEU A 71 -11.31 12.28 1.36
C LEU A 71 -11.28 11.10 0.40
N ALA A 72 -11.19 11.40 -0.89
CA ALA A 72 -10.97 10.40 -1.93
C ALA A 72 -9.65 9.64 -1.68
N PRO A 73 -9.55 8.34 -2.04
CA PRO A 73 -8.35 7.52 -1.81
C PRO A 73 -7.03 8.18 -2.22
N LYS A 74 -7.03 8.86 -3.37
CA LYS A 74 -5.85 9.55 -3.91
C LYS A 74 -5.34 10.66 -2.99
N SER A 75 -6.24 11.34 -2.28
CA SER A 75 -5.92 12.48 -1.41
C SER A 75 -5.49 12.09 -0.01
N ARG A 76 -5.52 10.79 0.34
CA ARG A 76 -5.15 10.29 1.66
C ARG A 76 -3.65 10.00 1.83
N GLY A 77 -2.89 9.99 0.74
CA GLY A 77 -1.45 9.71 0.81
C GLY A 77 -1.15 8.29 1.31
N ILE A 78 -1.95 7.29 0.94
CA ILE A 78 -1.71 5.89 1.34
C ILE A 78 -1.39 5.05 0.09
N ALA A 79 -0.36 4.22 0.20
CA ALA A 79 -0.10 3.13 -0.72
C ALA A 79 -0.55 1.81 -0.06
N MET A 80 -1.50 1.12 -0.70
CA MET A 80 -2.05 -0.15 -0.23
C MET A 80 -1.77 -1.25 -1.26
N VAL A 81 -1.36 -2.42 -0.77
CA VAL A 81 -1.17 -3.64 -1.58
C VAL A 81 -2.33 -4.59 -1.29
N PHE A 82 -3.00 -5.08 -2.33
CA PHE A 82 -4.16 -5.99 -2.19
C PHE A 82 -3.76 -7.46 -2.12
N GLN A 83 -4.61 -8.28 -1.50
CA GLN A 83 -4.48 -9.75 -1.46
C GLN A 83 -4.43 -10.40 -2.86
N ASN A 84 -5.22 -9.91 -3.81
CA ASN A 84 -5.20 -10.40 -5.20
C ASN A 84 -4.06 -9.77 -6.01
N TYR A 85 -3.14 -9.05 -5.37
CA TYR A 85 -2.04 -8.25 -5.94
C TYR A 85 -2.47 -7.07 -6.83
N ALA A 86 -3.69 -7.11 -7.39
CA ALA A 86 -4.29 -6.09 -8.24
C ALA A 86 -3.38 -5.66 -9.40
N LEU A 87 -2.58 -6.59 -9.94
CA LEU A 87 -1.71 -6.36 -11.09
C LEU A 87 -2.53 -6.25 -12.37
N TYR A 88 -2.09 -5.41 -13.30
CA TYR A 88 -2.70 -5.31 -14.63
C TYR A 88 -2.25 -6.51 -15.47
N PRO A 89 -3.16 -7.45 -15.82
CA PRO A 89 -2.78 -8.73 -16.41
C PRO A 89 -2.27 -8.62 -17.86
N HIS A 90 -2.62 -7.53 -18.53
CA HIS A 90 -2.24 -7.20 -19.91
C HIS A 90 -0.97 -6.33 -20.00
N MET A 91 -0.34 -6.04 -18.86
CA MET A 91 0.89 -5.24 -18.76
C MET A 91 2.03 -6.12 -18.24
N THR A 92 3.24 -5.90 -18.74
CA THR A 92 4.47 -6.51 -18.21
C THR A 92 4.76 -6.06 -16.78
N VAL A 93 5.70 -6.71 -16.09
CA VAL A 93 6.17 -6.27 -14.77
C VAL A 93 6.70 -4.84 -14.83
N ARG A 94 7.51 -4.52 -15.84
CA ARG A 94 8.03 -3.16 -16.07
C ARG A 94 6.91 -2.13 -16.18
N GLU A 95 5.89 -2.43 -16.98
CA GLU A 95 4.74 -1.54 -17.16
C GLU A 95 3.90 -1.40 -15.90
N ASN A 96 3.70 -2.50 -15.16
CA ASN A 96 3.02 -2.49 -13.88
C ASN A 96 3.71 -1.55 -12.88
N LEU A 97 5.05 -1.62 -12.79
CA LEU A 97 5.86 -0.75 -11.93
C LEU A 97 5.83 0.72 -12.41
N ALA A 98 5.92 0.95 -13.72
CA ALA A 98 5.94 2.29 -14.31
C ALA A 98 4.60 3.03 -14.29
N PHE A 99 3.47 2.32 -14.19
CA PHE A 99 2.13 2.87 -14.39
C PHE A 99 1.83 4.11 -13.53
N GLY A 100 2.14 4.05 -12.22
CA GLY A 100 1.90 5.17 -11.30
C GLY A 100 2.73 6.42 -11.62
N LEU A 101 3.97 6.23 -12.12
CA LEU A 101 4.85 7.33 -12.51
C LEU A 101 4.42 7.96 -13.82
N LYS A 102 3.95 7.15 -14.78
CA LYS A 102 3.36 7.64 -16.05
C LYS A 102 2.15 8.54 -15.79
N LEU A 103 1.28 8.17 -14.85
CA LEU A 103 0.15 9.00 -14.44
C LEU A 103 0.57 10.32 -13.76
N SER A 104 1.75 10.32 -13.14
CA SER A 104 2.35 11.51 -12.52
C SER A 104 3.13 12.37 -13.52
N LYS A 105 3.08 12.03 -14.83
CA LYS A 105 3.70 12.75 -15.94
C LYS A 105 5.21 12.97 -15.79
N LEU A 106 5.92 12.03 -15.17
CA LEU A 106 7.37 12.11 -15.07
C LEU A 106 8.06 11.88 -16.43
N PRO A 107 9.26 12.46 -16.63
CA PRO A 107 10.08 12.17 -17.80
C PRO A 107 10.43 10.68 -17.89
N LYS A 108 10.42 10.13 -19.12
CA LYS A 108 10.68 8.70 -19.38
C LYS A 108 11.98 8.21 -18.72
N ALA A 109 13.07 8.95 -18.83
CA ALA A 109 14.35 8.59 -18.22
C ALA A 109 14.29 8.47 -16.69
N GLN A 110 13.45 9.29 -16.02
CA GLN A 110 13.25 9.17 -14.57
C GLN A 110 12.39 7.95 -14.22
N ILE A 111 11.40 7.63 -15.04
CA ILE A 111 10.57 6.43 -14.88
C ILE A 111 11.45 5.19 -14.98
N ASP A 112 12.24 5.07 -16.05
CA ASP A 112 13.09 3.91 -16.30
C ASP A 112 14.07 3.68 -15.14
N ARG A 113 14.73 4.75 -14.67
CA ARG A 113 15.63 4.69 -13.51
C ARG A 113 14.92 4.22 -12.24
N GLN A 114 13.74 4.77 -11.91
CA GLN A 114 13.02 4.38 -10.69
C GLN A 114 12.52 2.93 -10.76
N VAL A 115 12.12 2.47 -11.96
CA VAL A 115 11.70 1.08 -12.17
C VAL A 115 12.90 0.13 -12.02
N GLU A 116 14.06 0.46 -12.58
CA GLU A 116 15.29 -0.33 -12.43
C GLU A 116 15.75 -0.40 -10.96
N GLU A 117 15.77 0.73 -10.26
CA GLU A 117 16.13 0.78 -8.84
C GLU A 117 15.18 -0.10 -8.00
N ALA A 118 13.86 -0.04 -8.26
CA ALA A 118 12.89 -0.90 -7.56
C ALA A 118 13.04 -2.38 -7.95
N ALA A 119 13.32 -2.68 -9.22
CA ALA A 119 13.51 -4.04 -9.70
C ALA A 119 14.73 -4.70 -9.04
N LYS A 120 15.82 -3.95 -8.86
CA LYS A 120 17.02 -4.42 -8.17
C LYS A 120 16.78 -4.72 -6.70
N ILE A 121 16.08 -3.83 -5.99
CA ILE A 121 15.75 -4.01 -4.56
C ILE A 121 14.86 -5.24 -4.33
N LEU A 122 14.00 -5.56 -5.30
CA LEU A 122 12.99 -6.61 -5.18
C LEU A 122 13.35 -7.90 -5.94
N GLU A 123 14.56 -7.98 -6.50
CA GLU A 123 15.03 -9.13 -7.30
C GLU A 123 14.04 -9.48 -8.43
N LEU A 124 13.71 -8.47 -9.24
CA LEU A 124 12.77 -8.56 -10.36
C LEU A 124 13.42 -8.26 -11.72
N GLU A 125 14.74 -8.00 -11.77
CA GLU A 125 15.45 -7.57 -12.98
C GLU A 125 15.20 -8.50 -14.18
N GLU A 126 15.32 -9.81 -13.98
CA GLU A 126 15.09 -10.83 -15.02
C GLU A 126 13.61 -11.07 -15.36
N LEU A 127 12.70 -10.49 -14.58
CA LEU A 127 11.26 -10.70 -14.70
C LEU A 127 10.54 -9.49 -15.32
N LEU A 128 11.27 -8.40 -15.60
CA LEU A 128 10.71 -7.12 -16.04
C LEU A 128 9.83 -7.24 -17.28
N ASP A 129 10.18 -8.10 -18.22
CA ASP A 129 9.47 -8.24 -19.49
C ASP A 129 8.42 -9.36 -19.48
N ARG A 130 8.21 -10.01 -18.33
CA ARG A 130 7.17 -11.04 -18.17
C ARG A 130 5.80 -10.43 -17.85
N LEU A 131 4.74 -11.13 -18.21
CA LEU A 131 3.38 -10.83 -17.80
C LEU A 131 3.07 -11.45 -16.41
N PRO A 132 2.14 -10.88 -15.62
CA PRO A 132 1.76 -11.40 -14.30
C PRO A 132 1.39 -12.88 -14.27
N ARG A 133 0.79 -13.40 -15.35
CA ARG A 133 0.43 -14.83 -15.49
C ARG A 133 1.64 -15.77 -15.55
N GLN A 134 2.84 -15.26 -15.82
CA GLN A 134 4.10 -16.01 -15.93
C GLN A 134 4.93 -15.94 -14.64
N LEU A 135 4.37 -15.37 -13.57
CA LEU A 135 5.04 -15.19 -12.28
C LEU A 135 4.53 -16.21 -11.26
N SER A 136 5.42 -16.61 -10.35
CA SER A 136 4.99 -17.29 -9.12
C SER A 136 4.21 -16.33 -8.23
N GLY A 137 3.43 -16.87 -7.28
CA GLY A 137 2.68 -16.03 -6.33
C GLY A 137 3.57 -15.07 -5.54
N GLY A 138 4.75 -15.53 -5.10
CA GLY A 138 5.74 -14.69 -4.42
C GLY A 138 6.33 -13.60 -5.31
N GLN A 139 6.60 -13.91 -6.58
CA GLN A 139 7.05 -12.90 -7.55
C GLN A 139 5.97 -11.84 -7.80
N ALA A 140 4.71 -12.25 -7.99
CA ALA A 140 3.58 -11.33 -8.17
C ALA A 140 3.38 -10.43 -6.94
N GLN A 141 3.56 -10.96 -5.73
CA GLN A 141 3.54 -10.18 -4.49
C GLN A 141 4.64 -9.12 -4.47
N ARG A 142 5.88 -9.48 -4.84
CA ARG A 142 6.99 -8.52 -4.93
C ARG A 142 6.72 -7.43 -5.96
N VAL A 143 6.12 -7.75 -7.11
CA VAL A 143 5.70 -6.73 -8.10
C VAL A 143 4.67 -5.78 -7.50
N ALA A 144 3.68 -6.30 -6.76
CA ALA A 144 2.65 -5.46 -6.12
C ALA A 144 3.24 -4.53 -5.05
N VAL A 145 4.20 -5.01 -4.26
CA VAL A 145 4.97 -4.19 -3.31
C VAL A 145 5.81 -3.14 -4.06
N GLY A 146 6.46 -3.51 -5.16
CA GLY A 146 7.22 -2.58 -6.00
C GLY A 146 6.39 -1.43 -6.53
N ARG A 147 5.14 -1.68 -6.94
CA ARG A 147 4.21 -0.61 -7.36
C ARG A 147 3.95 0.43 -6.26
N ALA A 148 3.92 0.01 -4.99
CA ALA A 148 3.78 0.91 -3.85
C ALA A 148 5.08 1.69 -3.58
N ILE A 149 6.24 1.03 -3.65
CA ILE A 149 7.55 1.65 -3.41
C ILE A 149 7.86 2.73 -4.46
N VAL A 150 7.63 2.43 -5.73
CA VAL A 150 7.91 3.33 -6.85
C VAL A 150 7.08 4.62 -6.74
N LYS A 151 5.80 4.51 -6.34
CA LYS A 151 4.91 5.66 -6.13
C LYS A 151 5.36 6.57 -4.99
N ASN A 152 5.94 6.03 -3.92
CA ASN A 152 6.36 6.84 -2.77
C ASN A 152 7.68 7.60 -3.01
N ARG A 153 8.43 7.30 -4.09
CA ARG A 153 9.63 8.07 -4.45
C ARG A 153 9.32 9.37 -5.21
N THR A 154 8.07 9.59 -5.60
CA THR A 154 7.66 10.74 -6.42
C THR A 154 7.31 11.99 -5.62
N SER A 155 7.01 11.88 -4.32
CA SER A 155 7.00 13.04 -3.43
C SER A 155 8.44 13.39 -3.08
N SER A 156 8.82 14.65 -3.33
CA SER A 156 10.18 15.17 -3.20
C SER A 156 10.83 14.78 -1.87
N CYS A 157 11.79 13.86 -1.91
CA CYS A 157 12.73 13.65 -0.82
C CYS A 157 14.14 13.98 -1.34
N SER A 158 14.42 15.28 -1.40
CA SER A 158 15.79 15.79 -1.28
C SER A 158 16.16 15.69 0.20
N THR A 159 17.39 15.22 0.51
CA THR A 159 18.02 15.11 1.85
C THR A 159 17.30 14.17 2.84
N ASN A 160 17.85 13.08 3.37
CA ASN A 160 19.21 12.72 3.75
C ASN A 160 19.34 11.18 3.68
N ARG A 161 20.48 10.66 3.21
CA ARG A 161 20.75 9.20 3.26
C ARG A 161 20.84 8.73 4.71
N SER A 162 19.98 7.81 5.11
CA SER A 162 20.24 6.88 6.21
C SER A 162 20.42 5.46 5.62
N PRO A 163 21.57 4.79 5.81
CA PRO A 163 21.96 3.63 4.99
C PRO A 163 21.45 2.27 5.51
N THR A 164 20.46 2.22 6.40
CA THR A 164 20.03 0.97 7.05
C THR A 164 18.62 0.58 6.66
N LEU A 165 18.44 0.14 5.42
CA LEU A 165 17.39 -0.82 5.08
C LEU A 165 18.13 -2.07 4.59
N THR A 166 18.43 -2.97 5.54
CA THR A 166 18.97 -4.30 5.23
C THR A 166 17.91 -5.10 4.46
N PRO A 167 18.30 -5.87 3.43
CA PRO A 167 17.38 -6.58 2.53
C PRO A 167 16.87 -7.91 3.14
N SER A 168 16.55 -7.91 4.44
CA SER A 168 16.26 -9.13 5.21
C SER A 168 14.77 -9.28 5.61
N CYS A 169 13.84 -8.73 4.84
CA CYS A 169 12.41 -8.92 5.08
C CYS A 169 11.69 -9.40 3.82
N ALA A 170 12.03 -10.62 3.38
CA ALA A 170 11.06 -11.48 2.71
C ALA A 170 10.35 -12.32 3.79
N PRO A 171 9.10 -12.03 4.16
CA PRO A 171 8.40 -12.89 5.11
C PRO A 171 7.87 -14.11 4.36
N ARG A 172 8.49 -15.27 4.61
CA ARG A 172 7.77 -16.54 4.66
C ARG A 172 6.78 -16.45 5.83
N CYS A 173 5.61 -15.85 5.63
CA CYS A 173 4.46 -16.03 6.53
C CYS A 173 3.19 -15.49 5.85
N GLY A 174 2.12 -16.28 5.89
CA GLY A 174 0.86 -15.98 5.24
C GLY A 174 0.24 -14.66 5.70
N SER A 175 -0.25 -13.87 4.75
CA SER A 175 -1.23 -12.79 4.92
C SER A 175 -0.88 -11.60 5.83
N ALA A 176 0.40 -11.23 5.95
CA ALA A 176 0.78 -9.93 6.54
C ALA A 176 0.69 -8.80 5.49
N PHE A 177 0.02 -7.69 5.84
CA PHE A 177 -0.13 -6.51 4.99
C PHE A 177 0.75 -5.35 5.48
N PRO A 178 1.78 -4.92 4.74
CA PRO A 178 2.48 -3.68 5.04
C PRO A 178 1.64 -2.49 4.56
N ILE A 179 1.41 -1.52 5.45
CA ILE A 179 0.83 -0.21 5.12
C ILE A 179 2.00 0.75 4.91
N CYS A 180 2.06 1.42 3.76
CA CYS A 180 3.03 2.50 3.52
C CYS A 180 2.27 3.81 3.31
N ILE A 181 2.47 4.77 4.22
CA ILE A 181 1.82 6.08 4.20
C ILE A 181 2.81 7.09 3.59
N SER A 182 2.45 7.72 2.48
CA SER A 182 3.17 8.84 1.87
C SER A 182 2.54 10.19 2.25
N SER A 183 3.36 11.09 2.77
CA SER A 183 3.03 12.52 2.88
C SER A 183 3.14 13.22 1.53
#